data_AF-A0A959LC08-F1
#
_entry.id   AF-A0A959LC08-F1
#
_cell.length_a   1.000
_cell.length_b   1.000
_cell.length_c   1.000
_cell.angle_alpha   90.00
_cell.angle_beta   90.00
_cell.angle_gamma   90.00
#
_symmetry.space_group_name_H-M   'P 1'
#
loop_
_entity.id
_entity.type
_entity.pdbx_description
1 polymer ?
#
loop_
_entity_poly.entity_id
_entity_poly.type
_entity_poly.pdbx_seq_one_letter_code
_entity_poly.pdbx_strand_id
1 'polypeptide(L)' 'MKNTYKLIWSDEALNNLKSIINYLENRWTNREIKKFAQLLDKQLKLIGDNPYLFAESDKSNGLRKSVLSRQTTIYYRIL' A
#
# COMPACT_ATOMS: atom_id res chain seq x y z
N MET A 1 16.56 -11.20 10.69
CA MET A 1 16.91 -11.48 9.28
C MET A 1 17.01 -10.15 8.55
N LYS A 2 18.08 -9.89 7.79
CA LYS A 2 18.21 -8.66 7.02
C LYS A 2 17.15 -8.67 5.93
N ASN A 3 16.28 -7.67 5.95
CA ASN A 3 15.31 -7.45 4.89
C ASN A 3 16.07 -7.02 3.62
N THR A 4 16.16 -7.91 2.63
CA THR A 4 16.91 -7.69 1.38
C THR A 4 16.09 -6.98 0.31
N TYR A 5 14.78 -6.84 0.51
CA TYR A 5 13.90 -6.20 -0.46
C TYR A 5 13.83 -4.70 -0.20
N LYS A 6 13.97 -3.93 -1.30
CA LYS A 6 13.78 -2.48 -1.28
C LYS A 6 12.40 -2.15 -1.80
N LEU A 7 11.62 -1.42 -1.00
CA LEU A 7 10.32 -0.92 -1.42
C LEU A 7 10.51 0.25 -2.40
N ILE A 8 9.92 0.12 -3.59
CA ILE A 8 9.96 1.12 -4.66
C ILE A 8 8.53 1.43 -5.08
N TRP A 9 8.19 2.71 -5.14
CA TRP A 9 6.89 3.17 -5.60
C TRP A 9 6.91 3.39 -7.11
N SER A 10 5.88 2.93 -7.81
CA SER A 10 5.63 3.38 -9.18
C SER A 10 5.05 4.79 -9.20
N ASP A 11 5.19 5.49 -10.31
CA ASP A 11 4.58 6.82 -10.50
C ASP A 11 3.06 6.77 -10.31
N GLU A 12 2.41 5.71 -10.79
CA GLU A 12 0.99 5.46 -10.58
C GLU A 12 0.65 5.34 -9.08
N ALA A 13 1.45 4.59 -8.31
CA ALA A 13 1.22 4.43 -6.88
C ALA A 13 1.38 5.75 -6.11
N LEU A 14 2.35 6.59 -6.51
CA LEU A 14 2.52 7.93 -5.94
C LEU A 14 1.34 8.85 -6.27
N ASN A 15 0.86 8.85 -7.52
CA ASN A 15 -0.29 9.63 -7.95
C ASN A 15 -1.59 9.20 -7.24
N ASN A 16 -1.78 7.89 -7.06
CA ASN A 16 -2.91 7.34 -6.33
C ASN A 16 -2.87 7.72 -4.85
N LEU A 17 -1.69 7.61 -4.21
CA LEU A 17 -1.51 8.03 -2.82
C LEU A 17 -1.83 9.52 -2.64
N LYS A 18 -1.31 10.38 -3.54
CA LYS A 18 -1.61 11.82 -3.53
C LYS A 18 -3.12 12.09 -3.65
N SER A 19 -3.81 11.36 -4.51
CA SER A 19 -5.26 11.50 -4.71
C SER A 19 -6.05 11.08 -3.46
N ILE A 20 -5.64 9.99 -2.80
CA ILE A 20 -6.25 9.53 -1.55
C ILE A 20 -6.04 10.56 -0.43
N ILE A 21 -4.83 11.08 -0.27
CA ILE A 21 -4.52 12.09 0.75
C ILE A 21 -5.33 13.37 0.50
N ASN A 22 -5.36 13.87 -0.74
CA ASN A 22 -6.15 15.04 -1.09
C ASN A 22 -7.65 14.82 -0.83
N TYR A 23 -8.19 13.63 -1.10
CA TYR A 23 -9.58 13.30 -0.75
C TYR A 23 -9.81 13.36 0.76
N LEU A 24 -8.89 12.79 1.56
CA LEU A 24 -9.00 12.80 3.01
C LEU A 24 -8.90 14.23 3.58
N GLU A 25 -7.97 15.05 3.10
CA GLU A 25 -7.80 16.44 3.51
C GLU A 25 -9.03 17.31 3.22
N ASN A 26 -9.69 17.10 2.08
CA ASN A 26 -10.86 17.89 1.69
C ASN A 26 -12.17 17.44 2.36
N ARG A 27 -12.21 16.23 2.95
CA ARG A 27 -13.47 15.61 3.41
C ARG A 27 -13.46 15.17 4.88
N TRP A 28 -12.29 15.05 5.48
CA TRP A 28 -12.12 14.46 6.81
C TRP A 28 -11.16 15.27 7.66
N THR A 29 -11.05 14.93 8.94
CA THR A 29 -10.16 15.63 9.87
C THR A 29 -8.76 15.04 9.83
N ASN A 30 -7.81 15.76 10.42
CA ASN A 30 -6.45 15.29 10.66
C ASN A 30 -6.38 13.94 11.38
N ARG A 31 -7.41 13.57 12.14
CA ARG A 31 -7.49 12.26 12.80
C ARG A 31 -7.57 11.13 11.79
N GLU A 32 -8.43 11.25 10.77
CA GLU A 32 -8.61 10.22 9.75
C GLU A 32 -7.39 10.11 8.84
N ILE A 33 -6.75 11.23 8.51
CA ILE A 33 -5.51 11.25 7.73
C ILE A 33 -4.40 10.51 8.48
N LYS A 34 -4.21 10.81 9.78
CA LYS A 34 -3.22 10.12 10.62
C LYS A 34 -3.51 8.62 10.72
N LYS A 35 -4.77 8.24 10.88
CA LYS A 35 -5.18 6.82 10.93
C LYS A 35 -4.86 6.11 9.61
N PHE A 36 -5.13 6.74 8.47
CA PHE A 36 -4.78 6.20 7.16
C PHE A 36 -3.26 6.02 7.02
N ALA A 37 -2.47 7.04 7.36
CA ALA A 37 -1.02 6.98 7.29
C ALA A 37 -0.44 5.85 8.16
N GLN A 38 -0.95 5.67 9.39
CA GLN A 38 -0.53 4.58 10.27
C GLN A 38 -0.87 3.19 9.73
N LEU A 39 -2.06 3.02 9.13
CA LEU A 39 -2.44 1.76 8.49
C LEU A 39 -1.51 1.48 7.30
N LEU A 40 -1.29 2.49 6.45
CA LEU A 40 -0.45 2.37 5.26
C LEU A 40 0.99 1.97 5.65
N ASP A 41 1.59 2.67 6.61
CA ASP A 41 2.96 2.39 7.07
C ASP A 41 3.10 0.96 7.60
N LYS A 42 2.17 0.52 8.45
CA LYS A 42 2.13 -0.85 8.95
C LYS A 42 2.04 -1.88 7.81
N GLN A 43 1.21 -1.61 6.80
CA GLN A 43 1.02 -2.52 5.69
C GLN A 43 2.26 -2.60 4.79
N LEU A 44 2.89 -1.46 4.50
CA LEU A 44 4.11 -1.39 3.71
C LEU A 44 5.28 -2.08 4.43
N LYS A 45 5.35 -1.97 5.75
CA LYS A 45 6.32 -2.71 6.57
C LYS A 45 6.11 -4.22 6.45
N LEU A 46 4.87 -4.70 6.54
CA LEU A 46 4.56 -6.13 6.33
C LEU A 46 4.96 -6.61 4.94
N ILE A 47 4.67 -5.83 3.89
CA ILE A 47 5.07 -6.14 2.51
C ILE A 47 6.59 -6.14 2.38
N GLY A 48 7.26 -5.15 2.96
CA GLY A 48 8.71 -5.06 2.94
C GLY A 48 9.35 -6.26 3.64
N ASP A 49 8.93 -6.57 4.86
CA ASP A 49 9.53 -7.63 5.69
C ASP A 49 9.22 -9.04 5.16
N ASN A 50 8.07 -9.22 4.50
CA ASN A 50 7.70 -10.46 3.85
C ASN A 50 6.91 -10.22 2.55
N PRO A 51 7.60 -10.02 1.41
CA PRO A 51 6.95 -9.71 0.13
C PRO A 51 6.03 -10.81 -0.41
N TYR A 52 6.16 -12.05 0.07
CA TYR A 52 5.31 -13.17 -0.34
C TYR A 52 4.10 -13.36 0.57
N LEU A 53 3.93 -12.52 1.62
CA LEU A 53 2.86 -12.63 2.62
C LEU A 53 1.45 -12.58 2.03
N PHE A 54 1.25 -11.79 0.98
CA PHE A 54 -0.06 -11.65 0.33
C PHE A 54 -0.12 -12.49 -0.93
N ALA A 55 -1.29 -13.12 -1.15
CA ALA A 55 -1.52 -13.98 -2.29
C ALA A 55 -1.29 -13.23 -3.62
N GLU A 56 -0.65 -13.95 -4.54
CA GLU A 56 -0.60 -13.56 -5.94
C GLU A 56 -1.97 -13.78 -6.57
N SER A 57 -2.34 -12.92 -7.51
CA SER A 57 -3.59 -13.04 -8.22
C SER A 57 -3.43 -13.96 -9.43
N ASP A 58 -4.22 -15.05 -9.46
CA ASP A 58 -4.25 -15.98 -10.60
C ASP A 58 -4.60 -15.31 -11.93
N LYS A 59 -5.29 -14.16 -11.88
CA LYS A 59 -5.73 -13.41 -13.06
C LYS A 59 -4.76 -12.33 -13.51
N SER A 60 -3.76 -11.98 -12.69
CA SER A 60 -2.82 -10.92 -12.99
C SER A 60 -1.40 -11.38 -12.67
N ASN A 61 -0.75 -11.94 -13.69
CA ASN A 61 0.61 -12.50 -13.63
C ASN A 61 1.56 -11.64 -12.79
N GLY A 62 2.02 -12.15 -11.65
CA GLY A 62 3.01 -11.50 -10.79
C GLY A 62 2.47 -10.39 -9.87
N LEU A 63 1.19 -10.02 -9.96
CA LEU A 63 0.59 -8.98 -9.12
C LEU A 63 0.01 -9.58 -7.83
N ARG A 64 0.41 -8.98 -6.73
CA ARG A 64 -0.06 -9.30 -5.38
C ARG A 64 -0.99 -8.21 -4.89
N LYS A 65 -2.04 -8.63 -4.17
CA LYS A 65 -3.09 -7.74 -3.65
C LYS A 65 -3.07 -7.73 -2.12
N SER A 66 -2.98 -6.54 -1.54
CA SER A 66 -3.01 -6.34 -0.09
C SER A 66 -4.11 -5.35 0.27
N VAL A 67 -5.17 -5.82 0.92
CA VAL A 67 -6.31 -4.97 1.29
C VAL A 67 -5.95 -4.16 2.54
N LEU A 68 -5.91 -2.83 2.39
CA LEU A 68 -5.58 -1.91 3.49
C LEU A 68 -6.83 -1.51 4.27
N SER A 69 -7.91 -1.23 3.56
CA SER A 69 -9.23 -0.90 4.10
C SER A 69 -10.33 -1.32 3.12
N ARG A 70 -11.60 -1.09 3.48
CA ARG A 70 -12.72 -1.31 2.54
C ARG A 70 -12.62 -0.45 1.28
N GLN A 71 -11.99 0.72 1.37
CA GLN A 71 -11.89 1.70 0.28
C GLN A 71 -10.56 1.64 -0.47
N THR A 72 -9.52 1.05 0.12
CA THR A 72 -8.15 1.11 -0.43
C THR A 72 -7.47 -0.24 -0.41
N THR A 73 -6.79 -0.55 -1.51
CA THR A 73 -6.02 -1.77 -1.71
C THR A 73 -4.67 -1.38 -2.29
N ILE A 74 -3.62 -2.01 -1.80
CA ILE A 74 -2.26 -1.89 -2.34
C ILE A 74 -2.05 -3.05 -3.32
N TYR A 75 -1.65 -2.69 -4.54
CA TYR A 75 -1.17 -3.64 -5.53
C TYR A 75 0.34 -3.48 -5.65
N TYR A 76 1.05 -4.61 -5.67
CA TYR A 76 2.50 -4.62 -5.80
C TYR A 76 2.97 -5.88 -6.52
N ARG A 77 4.22 -5.89 -6.96
CA ARG A 77 4.88 -7.06 -7.52
C ARG A 77 6.31 -7.12 -7.01
N ILE A 78 6.88 -8.31 -7.03
CA ILE A 78 8.29 -8.54 -6.72
C ILE A 78 9.03 -8.54 -8.06
N LEU A 79 10.11 -7.77 -8.13
CA LEU A 79 10.98 -7.69 -9.31
C LEU A 79 12.23 -8.55 -9.11
#